data_AF-A0A843F782-F1
#
_entry.id   AF-A0A843F782-F1
#
_cell.length_a   1.000
_cell.length_b   1.000
_cell.length_c   1.000
_cell.angle_alpha   90.00
_cell.angle_beta   90.00
_cell.angle_gamma   90.00
#
_symmetry.space_group_name_H-M   'P 1'
#
loop_
_entity.id
_entity.type
_entity.pdbx_description
1 polymer ?
#
loop_
_entity_poly.entity_id
_entity_poly.type
_entity_poly.pdbx_seq_one_letter_code
_entity_poly.pdbx_strand_id
1 'polypeptide(L)'
;MVNYKVRAFYEKDTGSVGADLIIYSDTGDVIDTLLITTQGQYNELVSRLDGIDQQYLDLNELKQYLQNTGDTEITINATKLNGLTVEEFARQNHNHDELYARINHADSQSTYGVGAPDTYGHNKVIDNCNQTVYRAGESLSAYQGKLLNDRINAMQPKLEDTGWDSIPLTQSSLSASNFPCCRKYGKLVILDFHAEMYKKFSKNTTVFTLKSQYCPNHNFYGFAYKGGTGDCITFSIDTSGNLKFGGDLANGTAIRLNECFFTG
;
A
#
# COMPACT_ATOMS: atom_id res chain seq x y z
N MET A 1 22.09 -6.74 39.15
CA MET A 1 21.35 -6.86 40.42
C MET A 1 22.35 -6.53 41.53
N VAL A 2 21.87 -5.96 42.63
CA VAL A 2 22.72 -5.43 43.71
C VAL A 2 22.07 -5.90 44.99
N ASN A 3 22.84 -6.62 45.81
CA ASN A 3 22.36 -7.23 47.05
C ASN A 3 22.93 -6.46 48.23
N TYR A 4 22.22 -6.40 49.36
CA TYR A 4 22.75 -5.78 50.57
C TYR A 4 22.53 -6.65 51.79
N LYS A 5 23.44 -6.53 52.76
CA LYS A 5 23.37 -7.20 54.05
C LYS A 5 23.62 -6.17 55.15
N VAL A 6 22.72 -6.12 56.12
CA VAL A 6 22.91 -5.31 57.32
C VAL A 6 23.44 -6.19 58.44
N ARG A 7 24.52 -5.78 59.09
CA ARG A 7 25.07 -6.45 60.27
C ARG A 7 25.20 -5.45 61.42
N ALA A 8 24.40 -5.64 62.46
CA ALA A 8 24.62 -4.94 63.72
C ALA A 8 25.82 -5.54 64.47
N PHE A 9 26.63 -4.69 65.09
CA PHE A 9 27.75 -5.11 65.92
C PHE A 9 27.90 -4.20 67.14
N TYR A 10 28.61 -4.71 68.14
CA TYR A 10 28.95 -3.98 69.35
C TYR A 10 30.47 -3.87 69.45
N GLU A 11 30.98 -2.64 69.47
CA GLU A 11 32.40 -2.36 69.61
C GLU A 11 32.74 -2.15 71.08
N LYS A 12 33.38 -3.15 71.67
CA LYS A 12 33.62 -3.24 73.11
C LYS A 12 34.56 -2.13 73.62
N ASP A 13 35.47 -1.65 72.79
CA ASP A 13 36.48 -0.67 73.18
C ASP A 13 35.92 0.76 73.24
N THR A 14 34.87 1.05 72.45
CA THR A 14 34.20 2.36 72.42
C THR A 14 32.82 2.32 73.09
N GLY A 15 32.35 1.13 73.49
CA GLY A 15 31.03 0.93 74.07
C GLY A 15 29.87 1.23 73.12
N SER A 16 30.13 1.29 71.81
CA SER A 16 29.18 1.74 70.81
C SER A 16 28.52 0.57 70.07
N VAL A 17 27.23 0.71 69.77
CA VAL A 17 26.51 -0.20 68.86
C VAL A 17 26.54 0.43 67.47
N GLY A 18 27.01 -0.32 66.48
CA GLY A 18 27.09 0.11 65.08
C GLY A 18 26.35 -0.85 64.14
N ALA A 19 26.16 -0.42 62.90
CA ALA A 19 25.65 -1.26 61.83
C ALA A 19 26.49 -1.10 60.56
N ASP A 20 26.88 -2.24 59.97
CA ASP A 20 27.44 -2.31 58.62
C ASP A 20 26.30 -2.51 57.63
N LEU A 21 26.20 -1.65 56.61
CA LEU A 21 25.45 -1.93 55.39
C LEU A 21 26.45 -2.31 54.31
N ILE A 22 26.51 -3.59 53.97
CA ILE A 22 27.42 -4.10 52.94
C ILE A 22 26.63 -4.29 51.65
N ILE A 23 27.11 -3.71 50.56
CA ILE A 23 26.54 -3.77 49.21
C ILE A 23 27.38 -4.72 48.37
N TYR A 24 26.72 -5.67 47.69
CA TYR A 24 27.36 -6.72 46.89
C TYR A 24 26.84 -6.72 45.46
N SER A 25 27.70 -7.14 44.52
CA SER A 25 27.33 -7.45 43.14
C SER A 25 26.60 -8.79 43.03
N ASP A 26 26.10 -9.08 41.84
CA ASP A 26 25.52 -10.40 41.50
C ASP A 26 26.50 -11.56 41.57
N THR A 27 27.79 -11.26 41.48
CA THR A 27 28.87 -12.25 41.58
C THR A 27 29.30 -12.49 43.03
N GLY A 28 28.71 -11.76 43.98
CA GLY A 28 29.02 -11.86 45.42
C GLY A 28 30.19 -10.97 45.87
N ASP A 29 30.73 -10.13 44.98
CA ASP A 29 31.81 -9.20 45.32
C ASP A 29 31.27 -8.01 46.12
N VAL A 30 31.99 -7.57 47.15
CA VAL A 30 31.63 -6.36 47.90
C VAL A 30 31.89 -5.14 47.01
N ILE A 31 30.83 -4.39 46.71
CA ILE A 31 30.88 -3.14 45.96
C ILE A 31 31.19 -1.98 46.90
N ASP A 32 30.54 -1.94 48.07
CA ASP A 32 30.68 -0.85 49.04
C ASP A 32 30.26 -1.30 50.44
N THR A 33 30.77 -0.63 51.47
CA THR A 33 30.36 -0.86 52.87
C THR A 33 30.17 0.48 53.56
N LEU A 34 28.94 0.74 54.01
CA LEU A 34 28.62 1.92 54.79
C LEU A 34 28.56 1.56 56.28
N LEU A 35 29.44 2.18 57.07
CA LEU A 35 29.46 2.02 58.52
C LEU A 35 28.65 3.14 59.20
N ILE A 36 27.64 2.77 59.98
CA ILE A 36 26.83 3.71 60.75
C ILE A 36 27.11 3.49 62.23
N THR A 37 27.83 4.42 62.85
CA THR A 37 28.22 4.38 64.28
C THR A 37 27.76 5.63 65.05
N THR A 38 27.22 6.63 64.35
CA THR A 38 26.77 7.89 64.94
C THR A 38 25.44 8.35 64.34
N GLN A 39 24.68 9.13 65.11
CA GLN A 39 23.44 9.76 64.64
C GLN A 39 23.67 10.67 63.42
N GLY A 40 24.85 11.30 63.32
CA GLY A 40 25.22 12.13 62.17
C GLY A 40 25.30 11.35 60.87
N GLN A 41 25.91 10.16 60.90
CA GLN A 41 26.01 9.26 59.73
C GLN A 41 24.65 8.71 59.30
N TYR A 42 23.78 8.41 60.26
CA TYR A 42 22.39 8.05 59.96
C TYR A 42 21.66 9.20 59.25
N ASN A 43 21.78 10.42 59.78
CA ASN A 43 21.14 11.60 59.17
C ASN A 43 21.68 11.90 57.77
N GLU A 44 22.98 11.66 57.51
CA GLU A 44 23.58 11.80 56.18
C GLU A 44 23.03 10.75 55.20
N LEU A 45 22.87 9.49 55.63
CA LEU A 45 22.20 8.46 54.83
C LEU A 45 20.76 8.88 54.51
N VAL A 46 19.99 9.34 55.50
CA VAL A 46 18.62 9.82 55.30
C VAL A 46 18.59 10.99 54.30
N SER A 47 19.51 11.96 54.42
CA SER A 47 19.59 13.08 53.49
C SER A 47 19.95 12.66 52.06
N ARG A 48 20.76 11.60 51.89
CA ARG A 48 21.05 11.03 50.56
C ARG A 48 19.83 10.30 49.98
N LEU A 49 19.03 9.65 50.82
CA LEU A 49 17.77 9.02 50.41
C LEU A 49 16.72 10.06 49.98
N ASP A 50 16.69 11.24 50.61
CA ASP A 50 15.78 12.33 50.22
C ASP A 50 16.04 12.86 48.79
N GLY A 51 17.22 12.61 48.22
CA GLY A 51 17.57 12.94 46.84
C GLY A 51 17.25 11.86 45.80
N ILE A 52 16.71 10.71 46.23
CA ILE A 52 16.32 9.62 45.32
C ILE A 52 14.95 9.93 44.73
N ASP A 53 14.82 9.69 43.42
CA ASP A 53 13.58 9.87 42.68
C ASP A 53 12.45 8.99 43.23
N GLN A 54 11.42 9.62 43.78
CA GLN A 54 10.24 8.95 44.36
C GLN A 54 9.38 8.23 43.31
N GLN A 55 9.63 8.46 42.01
CA GLN A 55 9.00 7.69 40.94
C GLN A 55 9.32 6.18 41.06
N TYR A 56 10.47 5.83 41.64
CA TYR A 56 10.99 4.46 41.66
C TYR A 56 11.06 3.82 43.05
N LEU A 57 10.82 4.58 44.12
CA LEU A 57 10.97 4.09 45.49
C LEU A 57 10.09 4.89 46.45
N ASP A 58 9.20 4.21 47.18
CA ASP A 58 8.45 4.84 48.28
C ASP A 58 9.39 5.12 49.45
N LEU A 59 9.72 6.40 49.59
CA LEU A 59 10.64 6.91 50.60
C LEU A 59 10.10 6.72 52.03
N ASN A 60 8.78 6.75 52.23
CA ASN A 60 8.17 6.57 53.56
C ASN A 60 8.25 5.09 53.99
N GLU A 61 7.98 4.17 53.06
CA GLU A 61 8.11 2.74 53.30
C GLU A 61 9.57 2.37 53.64
N LEU A 62 10.54 2.86 52.87
CA LEU A 62 11.96 2.61 53.14
C LEU A 62 12.41 3.20 54.49
N LYS A 63 11.95 4.42 54.83
CA LYS A 63 12.25 5.05 56.13
C LYS A 63 11.71 4.22 57.29
N GLN A 64 10.51 3.66 57.17
CA GLN A 64 9.94 2.76 58.19
C GLN A 64 10.78 1.48 58.34
N TYR A 65 11.21 0.87 57.23
CA TYR A 65 12.08 -0.32 57.26
C TYR A 65 13.44 -0.04 57.91
N LEU A 66 14.07 1.10 57.62
CA LEU A 66 15.35 1.48 58.21
C LEU A 66 15.25 1.87 59.69
N GLN A 67 14.10 2.36 60.14
CA GLN A 67 13.86 2.69 61.55
C GLN A 67 13.69 1.44 62.44
N ASN A 68 13.48 0.26 61.84
CA ASN A 68 13.39 -1.03 62.52
C ASN A 68 12.47 -1.00 63.77
N THR A 69 11.31 -0.36 63.66
CA THR A 69 10.39 -0.14 64.80
C THR A 69 9.51 -1.34 65.15
N GLY A 70 9.78 -2.54 64.62
CA GLY A 70 8.98 -3.74 64.85
C GLY A 70 9.84 -4.95 65.24
N ASP A 71 9.26 -5.86 66.03
CA ASP A 71 9.93 -7.09 66.53
C ASP A 71 10.00 -8.24 65.49
N THR A 72 9.71 -7.95 64.21
CA THR A 72 9.74 -8.95 63.12
C THR A 72 10.82 -8.60 62.10
N GLU A 73 11.59 -9.61 61.69
CA GLU A 73 12.56 -9.51 60.59
C GLU A 73 11.83 -9.07 59.31
N ILE A 74 12.22 -7.91 58.76
CA ILE A 74 11.61 -7.34 57.57
C ILE A 74 12.48 -7.68 56.35
N THR A 75 11.96 -8.53 55.47
CA THR A 75 12.60 -8.80 54.16
C THR A 75 12.22 -7.70 53.17
N ILE A 76 13.17 -6.80 52.90
CA ILE A 76 13.00 -5.80 51.83
C ILE A 76 13.23 -6.49 50.48
N ASN A 77 12.17 -6.66 49.69
CA ASN A 77 12.24 -7.35 48.41
C ASN A 77 12.54 -6.36 47.27
N ALA A 78 13.82 -6.19 46.93
CA ALA A 78 14.29 -5.29 45.87
C ALA A 78 13.87 -5.69 44.44
N THR A 79 13.09 -6.76 44.26
CA THR A 79 12.48 -7.11 42.95
C THR A 79 11.18 -6.38 42.68
N LYS A 80 10.67 -5.63 43.66
CA LYS A 80 9.44 -4.85 43.55
C LYS A 80 9.72 -3.35 43.58
N LEU A 81 9.05 -2.62 42.70
CA LEU A 81 9.07 -1.16 42.62
C LEU A 81 7.68 -0.67 43.04
N ASN A 82 7.58 0.11 44.12
CA ASN A 82 6.29 0.51 44.74
C ASN A 82 5.33 -0.68 45.00
N GLY A 83 5.86 -1.80 45.51
CA GLY A 83 5.05 -3.00 45.82
C GLY A 83 4.67 -3.88 44.62
N LEU A 84 5.01 -3.49 43.39
CA LEU A 84 4.70 -4.21 42.14
C LEU A 84 5.93 -4.92 41.59
N THR A 85 5.77 -6.07 40.91
CA THR A 85 6.91 -6.66 40.17
C THR A 85 7.33 -5.75 39.01
N VAL A 86 8.55 -5.92 38.49
CA VAL A 86 9.04 -5.19 37.30
C VAL A 86 8.06 -5.31 36.12
N GLU A 87 7.50 -6.51 35.90
CA GLU A 87 6.50 -6.73 34.85
C GLU A 87 5.18 -6.04 35.13
N GLU A 88 4.74 -5.93 36.39
CA GLU A 88 3.49 -5.26 36.77
C GLU A 88 3.63 -3.74 36.72
N PHE A 89 4.77 -3.19 37.13
CA PHE A 89 5.07 -1.77 37.00
C PHE A 89 5.14 -1.34 35.53
N ALA A 90 5.87 -2.09 34.68
CA ALA A 90 5.89 -1.87 33.24
C ALA A 90 4.48 -1.99 32.62
N ARG A 91 3.63 -2.86 33.18
CA ARG A 91 2.24 -3.04 32.72
C ARG A 91 1.34 -1.86 33.10
N GLN A 92 1.54 -1.25 34.26
CA GLN A 92 0.74 -0.10 34.68
C GLN A 92 1.22 1.23 34.06
N ASN A 93 2.52 1.35 33.75
CA ASN A 93 3.09 2.53 33.11
C ASN A 93 3.12 2.50 31.56
N HIS A 94 2.68 1.42 30.91
CA HIS A 94 2.30 1.49 29.48
C HIS A 94 0.80 1.79 29.39
N ASN A 95 0.42 3.05 29.56
CA ASN A 95 -0.93 3.49 29.21
C ASN A 95 -0.94 3.88 27.73
N HIS A 96 -1.92 3.41 26.96
CA HIS A 96 -2.10 3.86 25.57
C HIS A 96 -2.81 5.23 25.50
N ASP A 97 -2.42 6.16 26.38
CA ASP A 97 -2.95 7.53 26.46
C ASP A 97 -2.31 8.42 25.39
N GLU A 98 -2.56 9.75 25.42
CA GLU A 98 -2.17 10.72 24.38
C GLU A 98 -0.66 10.73 24.01
N LEU A 99 0.20 10.16 24.87
CA LEU A 99 1.66 10.07 24.68
C LEU A 99 2.14 8.73 24.09
N TYR A 100 1.26 7.74 23.93
CA TYR A 100 1.58 6.41 23.43
C TYR A 100 0.73 6.03 22.22
N ALA A 101 1.21 5.05 21.45
CA ALA A 101 0.49 4.52 20.29
C ALA A 101 -0.88 3.99 20.71
N ARG A 102 -1.99 4.52 20.16
CA ARG A 102 -3.34 4.04 20.52
C ARG A 102 -3.54 2.56 20.17
N ILE A 103 -4.29 1.83 21.01
CA ILE A 103 -4.60 0.39 20.85
C ILE A 103 -5.34 0.09 19.55
N ASN A 104 -6.15 1.05 19.07
CA ASN A 104 -6.99 0.86 17.89
C ASN A 104 -6.53 1.75 16.72
N HIS A 105 -6.24 1.12 15.59
CA HIS A 105 -5.91 1.79 14.32
C HIS A 105 -7.14 2.35 13.57
N ALA A 106 -8.35 2.20 14.13
CA ALA A 106 -9.58 2.82 13.66
C ALA A 106 -9.92 4.05 14.53
N ASP A 107 -9.15 5.13 14.38
CA ASP A 107 -9.37 6.38 15.08
C ASP A 107 -10.04 7.44 14.18
N SER A 108 -10.94 8.25 14.75
CA SER A 108 -11.59 9.37 14.07
C SER A 108 -10.85 10.70 14.22
N GLN A 109 -9.83 10.79 15.08
CA GLN A 109 -9.06 12.02 15.30
C GLN A 109 -8.09 12.33 14.16
N SER A 110 -8.02 13.61 13.77
CA SER A 110 -7.20 14.10 12.65
C SER A 110 -5.70 14.15 12.93
N THR A 111 -5.28 14.03 14.19
CA THR A 111 -3.88 13.95 14.61
C THR A 111 -3.34 12.53 14.53
N TYR A 112 -4.21 11.54 14.33
CA TYR A 112 -3.81 10.15 14.22
C TYR A 112 -3.22 9.87 12.83
N GLY A 113 -1.92 9.61 12.79
CA GLY A 113 -1.23 9.07 11.63
C GLY A 113 -0.32 10.05 10.87
N VAL A 114 -0.24 11.30 11.29
CA VAL A 114 0.69 12.27 10.70
C VAL A 114 1.92 12.36 11.59
N GLY A 115 3.06 11.83 11.12
CA GLY A 115 4.33 11.99 11.82
C GLY A 115 4.84 13.43 11.76
N ALA A 116 5.66 13.82 12.74
CA ALA A 116 6.38 15.09 12.77
C ALA A 116 7.90 14.83 12.92
N PRO A 117 8.78 15.84 12.78
CA PRO A 117 10.23 15.64 12.86
C PRO A 117 10.71 14.97 14.15
N ASP A 118 9.95 15.09 15.23
CA ASP A 118 10.23 14.56 16.57
C ASP A 118 9.30 13.40 16.98
N THR A 119 8.35 12.98 16.14
CA THR A 119 7.36 11.95 16.47
C THR A 119 7.13 10.96 15.32
N TYR A 120 7.15 9.66 15.65
CA TYR A 120 6.79 8.62 14.69
C TYR A 120 5.31 8.69 14.35
N GLY A 121 4.98 8.78 13.06
CA GLY A 121 3.59 8.74 12.58
C GLY A 121 2.99 7.34 12.69
N HIS A 122 1.71 7.26 13.02
CA HIS A 122 0.91 6.04 12.84
C HIS A 122 0.32 5.98 11.42
N ASN A 123 -0.36 4.90 11.06
CA ASN A 123 -1.01 4.83 9.76
C ASN A 123 -2.42 4.27 9.94
N LYS A 124 -3.42 5.06 9.53
CA LYS A 124 -4.83 4.66 9.59
C LYS A 124 -5.17 3.89 8.32
N VAL A 125 -5.61 2.65 8.48
CA VAL A 125 -6.09 1.86 7.34
C VAL A 125 -7.52 2.27 7.00
N ILE A 126 -7.78 2.64 5.75
CA ILE A 126 -9.11 3.01 5.26
C ILE A 126 -9.68 1.94 4.31
N ASP A 127 -10.95 1.63 4.51
CA ASP A 127 -11.72 0.68 3.71
C ASP A 127 -12.68 1.39 2.74
N ASN A 128 -12.35 2.61 2.32
CA ASN A 128 -13.19 3.39 1.41
C ASN A 128 -12.34 4.31 0.49
N CYS A 129 -12.40 4.07 -0.81
CA CYS A 129 -11.73 4.86 -1.86
C CYS A 129 -12.60 6.02 -2.39
N ASN A 130 -13.35 6.72 -1.53
CA ASN A 130 -14.22 7.84 -1.93
C ASN A 130 -13.62 9.22 -1.66
N GLN A 131 -12.35 9.29 -1.24
CA GLN A 131 -11.70 10.56 -0.94
C GLN A 131 -11.53 11.39 -2.21
N THR A 132 -12.01 12.63 -2.18
CA THR A 132 -11.86 13.60 -3.28
C THR A 132 -10.61 14.46 -3.13
N VAL A 133 -9.92 14.36 -1.99
CA VAL A 133 -8.72 15.12 -1.64
C VAL A 133 -7.74 14.21 -0.89
N TYR A 134 -6.46 14.59 -0.95
CA TYR A 134 -5.39 13.92 -0.19
C TYR A 134 -5.64 14.03 1.33
N ARG A 135 -5.39 12.94 2.05
CA ARG A 135 -5.40 12.89 3.52
C ARG A 135 -4.09 12.30 4.00
N ALA A 136 -3.33 13.09 4.77
CA ALA A 136 -2.10 12.62 5.39
C ALA A 136 -2.42 11.61 6.51
N GLY A 137 -1.57 10.59 6.65
CA GLY A 137 -1.71 9.58 7.70
C GLY A 137 -2.73 8.47 7.44
N GLU A 138 -3.27 8.39 6.22
CA GLU A 138 -4.20 7.33 5.80
C GLU A 138 -3.56 6.43 4.73
N SER A 139 -3.80 5.13 4.81
CA SER A 139 -3.40 4.14 3.81
C SER A 139 -4.56 3.23 3.43
N LEU A 140 -4.59 2.82 2.16
CA LEU A 140 -5.60 1.88 1.67
C LEU A 140 -5.44 0.51 2.32
N SER A 141 -6.56 -0.11 2.65
CA SER A 141 -6.56 -1.53 3.00
C SER A 141 -6.16 -2.39 1.79
N ALA A 142 -5.71 -3.62 2.05
CA ALA A 142 -5.47 -4.60 1.01
C ALA A 142 -6.72 -4.87 0.15
N TYR A 143 -7.91 -4.82 0.75
CA TYR A 143 -9.19 -4.96 0.05
C TYR A 143 -9.43 -3.83 -0.95
N GLN A 144 -9.19 -2.58 -0.54
CA GLN A 144 -9.32 -1.43 -1.43
C GLN A 144 -8.26 -1.43 -2.54
N GLY A 145 -7.03 -1.88 -2.25
CA GLY A 145 -5.99 -2.10 -3.26
C GLY A 145 -6.43 -3.10 -4.34
N LYS A 146 -7.06 -4.22 -3.94
CA LYS A 146 -7.64 -5.18 -4.88
C LYS A 146 -8.73 -4.56 -5.74
N LEU A 147 -9.69 -3.83 -5.15
CA LEU A 147 -10.77 -3.18 -5.89
C LEU A 147 -10.25 -2.17 -6.92
N LEU A 148 -9.23 -1.39 -6.56
CA LEU A 148 -8.59 -0.46 -7.47
C LEU A 148 -7.94 -1.19 -8.65
N ASN A 149 -7.19 -2.25 -8.37
CA ASN A 149 -6.56 -3.08 -9.40
C ASN A 149 -7.61 -3.70 -10.34
N ASP A 150 -8.70 -4.24 -9.80
CA ASP A 150 -9.80 -4.81 -10.58
C ASP A 150 -10.45 -3.76 -11.50
N ARG A 151 -10.67 -2.54 -11.00
CA ARG A 151 -11.23 -1.42 -11.79
C ARG A 151 -10.27 -0.96 -12.89
N ILE A 152 -8.97 -0.82 -12.60
CA ILE A 152 -7.96 -0.46 -13.59
C ILE A 152 -7.91 -1.51 -14.70
N ASN A 153 -7.91 -2.79 -14.34
CA ASN A 153 -7.88 -3.89 -15.31
C ASN A 153 -9.18 -3.99 -16.13
N ALA A 154 -10.32 -3.56 -15.56
CA ALA A 154 -11.58 -3.44 -16.30
C ALA A 154 -11.61 -2.20 -17.23
N MET A 155 -10.92 -1.12 -16.86
CA MET A 155 -10.80 0.09 -17.67
C MET A 155 -9.77 -0.02 -18.78
N GLN A 156 -8.78 -0.90 -18.65
CA GLN A 156 -7.81 -1.13 -19.73
C GLN A 156 -8.59 -1.69 -20.94
N PRO A 157 -8.70 -0.93 -22.05
CA PRO A 157 -9.36 -1.46 -23.23
C PRO A 157 -8.53 -2.65 -23.69
N LYS A 158 -9.08 -3.85 -23.52
CA LYS A 158 -8.56 -5.00 -24.25
C LYS A 158 -8.72 -4.63 -25.72
N LEU A 159 -7.60 -4.36 -26.38
CA LEU A 159 -7.59 -4.28 -27.83
C LEU A 159 -7.92 -5.69 -28.31
N GLU A 160 -9.22 -5.95 -28.47
CA GLU A 160 -9.70 -7.18 -29.06
C GLU A 160 -9.17 -7.21 -30.50
N ASP A 161 -8.24 -8.12 -30.75
CA ASP A 161 -7.72 -8.42 -32.08
C ASP A 161 -8.50 -9.59 -32.64
N THR A 162 -9.33 -9.34 -33.65
CA THR A 162 -10.17 -10.38 -34.26
C THR A 162 -9.40 -11.34 -35.15
N GLY A 163 -8.11 -11.08 -35.41
CA GLY A 163 -7.39 -11.70 -36.53
C GLY A 163 -7.96 -11.25 -37.88
N TRP A 164 -7.37 -11.78 -38.96
CA TRP A 164 -7.86 -11.53 -40.32
C TRP A 164 -9.08 -12.39 -40.63
N ASP A 165 -10.18 -11.74 -40.97
CA ASP A 165 -11.45 -12.37 -41.32
C ASP A 165 -11.79 -12.10 -42.77
N SER A 166 -12.06 -13.17 -43.53
CA SER A 166 -12.41 -13.07 -44.95
C SER A 166 -13.87 -12.62 -45.12
N ILE A 167 -14.09 -11.70 -46.04
CA ILE A 167 -15.41 -11.16 -46.38
C ILE A 167 -15.88 -11.80 -47.69
N PRO A 168 -17.01 -12.52 -47.68
CA PRO A 168 -17.58 -13.04 -48.91
C PRO A 168 -17.93 -11.92 -49.89
N LEU A 169 -17.61 -12.14 -51.15
CA LEU A 169 -17.97 -11.22 -52.22
C LEU A 169 -19.47 -11.35 -52.53
N THR A 170 -20.15 -10.22 -52.65
CA THR A 170 -21.58 -10.20 -53.02
C THR A 170 -21.76 -10.38 -54.53
N GLN A 171 -20.73 -10.11 -55.33
CA GLN A 171 -20.78 -10.25 -56.78
C GLN A 171 -19.76 -11.25 -57.34
N SER A 172 -20.19 -12.06 -58.31
CA SER A 172 -19.36 -13.05 -59.03
C SER A 172 -18.42 -12.45 -60.09
N SER A 173 -18.32 -11.11 -60.15
CA SER A 173 -17.56 -10.37 -61.17
C SER A 173 -16.08 -10.17 -60.82
N LEU A 174 -15.60 -10.81 -59.75
CA LEU A 174 -14.28 -10.59 -59.15
C LEU A 174 -13.47 -11.89 -59.10
N SER A 175 -12.16 -11.77 -59.25
CA SER A 175 -11.24 -12.89 -59.11
C SER A 175 -11.02 -13.31 -57.66
N ALA A 176 -11.07 -14.63 -57.41
CA ALA A 176 -10.96 -15.24 -56.09
C ALA A 176 -9.51 -15.32 -55.56
N SER A 177 -8.54 -14.68 -56.20
CA SER A 177 -7.13 -14.82 -55.82
C SER A 177 -6.79 -14.13 -54.50
N ASN A 178 -7.56 -13.14 -54.05
CA ASN A 178 -7.53 -12.59 -52.68
C ASN A 178 -8.92 -12.00 -52.33
N PHE A 179 -9.62 -12.56 -51.35
CA PHE A 179 -10.89 -12.00 -50.87
C PHE A 179 -10.65 -10.73 -50.07
N PRO A 180 -11.58 -9.76 -50.04
CA PRO A 180 -11.52 -8.67 -49.07
C PRO A 180 -11.40 -9.28 -47.68
N CYS A 181 -10.50 -8.75 -46.86
CA CYS A 181 -10.35 -9.16 -45.48
C CYS A 181 -10.32 -7.96 -44.55
N CYS A 182 -10.88 -8.15 -43.37
CA CYS A 182 -10.86 -7.15 -42.31
C CYS A 182 -10.17 -7.68 -41.08
N ARG A 183 -9.56 -6.76 -40.32
CA ARG A 183 -9.06 -6.99 -38.97
C ARG A 183 -9.48 -5.85 -38.09
N LYS A 184 -9.99 -6.15 -36.90
CA LYS A 184 -10.44 -5.16 -35.93
C LYS A 184 -9.53 -5.16 -34.71
N TYR A 185 -9.20 -3.95 -34.24
CA TYR A 185 -8.47 -3.66 -33.01
C TYR A 185 -9.30 -2.70 -32.16
N GLY A 186 -10.11 -3.23 -31.25
CA GLY A 186 -11.08 -2.40 -30.52
C GLY A 186 -12.06 -1.73 -31.50
N LYS A 187 -12.03 -0.40 -31.65
CA LYS A 187 -12.87 0.33 -32.62
C LYS A 187 -12.22 0.55 -33.99
N LEU A 188 -10.92 0.33 -34.12
CA LEU A 188 -10.22 0.49 -35.40
C LEU A 188 -10.43 -0.75 -36.27
N VAL A 189 -10.77 -0.56 -37.53
CA VAL A 189 -10.83 -1.61 -38.55
C VAL A 189 -9.80 -1.31 -39.61
N ILE A 190 -9.06 -2.33 -40.01
CA ILE A 190 -8.22 -2.36 -41.20
C ILE A 190 -8.96 -3.19 -42.24
N LEU A 191 -9.14 -2.63 -43.43
CA LEU A 191 -9.68 -3.30 -44.60
C LEU A 191 -8.55 -3.46 -45.62
N ASP A 192 -8.31 -4.69 -46.04
CA ASP A 192 -7.41 -5.02 -47.13
C ASP A 192 -8.21 -5.68 -48.26
N PHE A 193 -8.07 -5.15 -49.47
CA PHE A 193 -8.78 -5.63 -50.64
C PHE A 193 -7.87 -5.63 -51.86
N HIS A 194 -7.73 -6.82 -52.44
CA HIS A 194 -6.91 -7.05 -53.62
C HIS A 194 -7.72 -7.91 -54.58
N ALA A 195 -8.22 -7.34 -55.66
CA ALA A 195 -8.98 -8.11 -56.65
C ALA A 195 -8.68 -7.66 -58.06
N GLU A 196 -8.98 -8.52 -59.03
CA GLU A 196 -9.04 -8.17 -60.44
C GLU A 196 -10.48 -8.31 -60.93
N MET A 197 -10.97 -7.32 -61.67
CA MET A 197 -12.31 -7.34 -62.24
C MET A 197 -12.35 -8.31 -63.42
N TYR A 198 -13.24 -9.32 -63.41
CA TYR A 198 -13.48 -10.20 -64.55
C TYR A 198 -14.61 -9.75 -65.47
N LYS A 199 -15.36 -8.73 -65.03
CA LYS A 199 -16.41 -8.09 -65.81
C LYS A 199 -16.38 -6.59 -65.54
N LYS A 200 -16.98 -5.81 -66.44
CA LYS A 200 -17.20 -4.38 -66.21
C LYS A 200 -18.00 -4.19 -64.92
N PHE A 201 -17.50 -3.31 -64.04
CA PHE A 201 -18.19 -2.90 -62.83
C PHE A 201 -18.70 -1.47 -63.00
N SER A 202 -19.97 -1.23 -62.73
CA SER A 202 -20.59 0.09 -62.84
C SER A 202 -20.38 0.89 -61.55
N LYS A 203 -20.15 2.20 -61.68
CA LYS A 203 -20.06 3.13 -60.55
C LYS A 203 -21.23 2.96 -59.56
N ASN A 204 -20.95 3.17 -58.28
CA ASN A 204 -21.90 3.13 -57.16
C ASN A 204 -22.62 1.78 -56.94
N THR A 205 -22.17 0.71 -57.60
CA THR A 205 -22.67 -0.64 -57.35
C THR A 205 -21.97 -1.23 -56.11
N THR A 206 -22.72 -1.96 -55.28
CA THR A 206 -22.14 -2.65 -54.12
C THR A 206 -21.24 -3.79 -54.57
N VAL A 207 -19.99 -3.75 -54.13
CA VAL A 207 -18.95 -4.74 -54.45
C VAL A 207 -19.05 -5.93 -53.47
N PHE A 208 -19.04 -5.61 -52.18
CA PHE A 208 -19.27 -6.52 -51.07
C PHE A 208 -19.86 -5.77 -49.88
N THR A 209 -20.36 -6.53 -48.92
CA THR A 209 -20.90 -6.01 -47.66
C THR A 209 -20.06 -6.54 -46.50
N LEU A 210 -19.56 -5.63 -45.66
CA LEU A 210 -18.85 -5.98 -44.43
C LEU A 210 -19.78 -6.73 -43.47
N LYS A 211 -19.20 -7.63 -42.65
CA LYS A 211 -19.91 -8.16 -41.48
C LYS A 211 -20.22 -7.01 -40.52
N SER A 212 -21.36 -7.08 -39.83
CA SER A 212 -21.87 -6.00 -38.94
C SER A 212 -20.83 -5.47 -37.95
N GLN A 213 -19.98 -6.34 -37.41
CA GLN A 213 -18.91 -5.99 -36.46
C GLN A 213 -17.81 -5.09 -37.05
N TYR A 214 -17.70 -4.98 -38.37
CA TYR A 214 -16.75 -4.13 -39.08
C TYR A 214 -17.40 -2.90 -39.73
N CYS A 215 -18.72 -2.69 -39.59
CA CYS A 215 -19.40 -1.56 -40.21
C CYS A 215 -18.99 -0.23 -39.55
N PRO A 216 -18.75 0.83 -40.33
CA PRO A 216 -18.40 2.14 -39.79
C PRO A 216 -19.63 2.83 -39.17
N ASN A 217 -19.40 3.72 -38.21
CA ASN A 217 -20.47 4.54 -37.60
C ASN A 217 -21.02 5.63 -38.50
N HIS A 218 -20.21 6.06 -39.46
CA HIS A 218 -20.54 7.08 -40.45
C HIS A 218 -20.08 6.59 -41.81
N ASN A 219 -20.61 7.17 -42.88
CA ASN A 219 -20.11 6.85 -44.22
C ASN A 219 -18.61 7.16 -44.28
N PHE A 220 -17.83 6.14 -44.62
CA PHE A 220 -16.40 6.25 -44.83
C PHE A 220 -16.12 6.43 -46.32
N TYR A 221 -15.16 7.28 -46.66
CA TYR A 221 -14.73 7.54 -48.02
C TYR A 221 -13.21 7.46 -48.09
N GLY A 222 -12.69 6.81 -49.12
CA GLY A 222 -11.25 6.64 -49.30
C GLY A 222 -10.86 6.50 -50.77
N PHE A 223 -9.60 6.14 -50.99
CA PHE A 223 -9.05 5.95 -52.32
C PHE A 223 -8.53 4.52 -52.49
N ALA A 224 -8.85 3.92 -53.62
CA ALA A 224 -8.29 2.65 -54.05
C ALA A 224 -7.38 2.87 -55.25
N TYR A 225 -6.31 2.11 -55.33
CA TYR A 225 -5.37 2.15 -56.43
C TYR A 225 -5.79 1.20 -57.55
N LYS A 226 -5.71 1.66 -58.80
CA LYS A 226 -5.85 0.83 -60.00
C LYS A 226 -4.49 0.25 -60.38
N GLY A 227 -4.35 -1.05 -60.20
CA GLY A 227 -3.14 -1.80 -60.52
C GLY A 227 -2.74 -1.61 -61.99
N GLY A 228 -1.46 -1.31 -62.22
CA GLY A 228 -0.86 -1.23 -63.54
C GLY A 228 -1.02 0.11 -64.29
N THR A 229 -1.88 1.03 -63.83
CA THR A 229 -2.09 2.32 -64.52
C THR A 229 -1.59 3.54 -63.77
N GLY A 230 -1.31 3.43 -62.46
CA GLY A 230 -0.94 4.59 -61.64
C GLY A 230 -2.14 5.42 -61.16
N ASP A 231 -3.36 5.05 -61.57
CA ASP A 231 -4.57 5.82 -61.27
C ASP A 231 -5.18 5.46 -59.91
N CYS A 232 -5.93 6.40 -59.34
CA CYS A 232 -6.77 6.16 -58.16
C CYS A 232 -8.26 6.20 -58.53
N ILE A 233 -9.07 5.52 -57.73
CA ILE A 233 -10.53 5.60 -57.76
C ILE A 233 -11.04 5.83 -56.34
N THR A 234 -12.06 6.66 -56.18
CA THR A 234 -12.71 6.81 -54.88
C THR A 234 -13.57 5.60 -54.56
N PHE A 235 -13.74 5.30 -53.28
CA PHE A 235 -14.74 4.36 -52.80
C PHE A 235 -15.44 4.92 -51.57
N SER A 236 -16.58 4.32 -51.24
CA SER A 236 -17.32 4.60 -50.01
C SER A 236 -17.76 3.32 -49.34
N ILE A 237 -17.82 3.32 -48.01
CA ILE A 237 -18.44 2.29 -47.20
C ILE A 237 -19.56 2.96 -46.40
N ASP A 238 -20.81 2.56 -46.65
CA ASP A 238 -21.94 3.08 -45.89
C ASP A 238 -22.04 2.41 -44.50
N THR A 239 -22.91 2.95 -43.62
CA THR A 239 -23.11 2.42 -42.27
C THR A 239 -23.69 1.01 -42.23
N SER A 240 -24.19 0.51 -43.37
CA SER A 240 -24.61 -0.89 -43.54
C SER A 240 -23.47 -1.80 -44.03
N GLY A 241 -22.26 -1.25 -44.18
CA GLY A 241 -21.06 -1.98 -44.58
C GLY A 241 -20.92 -2.19 -46.09
N ASN A 242 -21.74 -1.55 -46.93
CA ASN A 242 -21.65 -1.77 -48.37
C ASN A 242 -20.51 -0.94 -48.97
N LEU A 243 -19.52 -1.61 -49.55
CA LEU A 243 -18.46 -0.94 -50.29
C LEU A 243 -18.88 -0.68 -51.74
N LYS A 244 -18.69 0.56 -52.21
CA LYS A 244 -19.01 1.02 -53.57
C LYS A 244 -17.86 1.83 -54.16
N PHE A 245 -17.55 1.66 -55.44
CA PHE A 245 -16.58 2.50 -56.16
C PHE A 245 -17.26 3.70 -56.80
N GLY A 246 -16.61 4.87 -56.75
CA GLY A 246 -17.13 6.13 -57.30
C GLY A 246 -17.03 6.26 -58.83
N GLY A 247 -16.47 5.26 -59.52
CA GLY A 247 -16.30 5.25 -60.97
C GLY A 247 -16.49 3.84 -61.56
N ASP A 248 -16.61 3.79 -62.89
CA ASP A 248 -16.67 2.52 -63.62
C ASP A 248 -15.29 1.85 -63.62
N LEU A 249 -15.29 0.52 -63.54
CA LEU A 249 -14.09 -0.32 -63.69
C LEU A 249 -14.25 -1.22 -64.92
N ALA A 250 -13.23 -1.23 -65.77
CA ALA A 250 -13.20 -2.10 -66.95
C ALA A 250 -12.83 -3.54 -66.55
N ASN A 251 -13.15 -4.50 -67.45
CA ASN A 251 -12.64 -5.86 -67.32
C ASN A 251 -11.10 -5.85 -67.30
N GLY A 252 -10.49 -6.69 -66.46
CA GLY A 252 -9.05 -6.77 -66.23
C GLY A 252 -8.49 -5.69 -65.29
N THR A 253 -9.33 -4.79 -64.75
CA THR A 253 -8.82 -3.76 -63.83
C THR A 253 -8.46 -4.40 -62.50
N ALA A 254 -7.19 -4.34 -62.11
CA ALA A 254 -6.76 -4.70 -60.77
C ALA A 254 -7.04 -3.55 -59.79
N ILE A 255 -7.57 -3.86 -58.62
CA ILE A 255 -7.80 -2.91 -57.53
C ILE A 255 -7.00 -3.32 -56.30
N ARG A 256 -6.39 -2.35 -55.64
CA ARG A 256 -5.72 -2.48 -54.35
C ARG A 256 -6.25 -1.42 -53.40
N LEU A 257 -6.61 -1.83 -52.20
CA LEU A 257 -7.11 -0.96 -51.15
C LEU A 257 -6.58 -1.49 -49.82
N ASN A 258 -5.95 -0.62 -49.05
CA ASN A 258 -5.52 -0.88 -47.68
C ASN A 258 -5.83 0.36 -46.86
N GLU A 259 -6.92 0.32 -46.12
CA GLU A 259 -7.52 1.50 -45.51
C GLU A 259 -7.96 1.19 -44.08
N CYS A 260 -7.97 2.20 -43.24
CA CYS A 260 -8.42 2.06 -41.86
C CYS A 260 -9.52 3.07 -41.49
N PHE A 261 -10.46 2.63 -40.68
CA PHE A 261 -11.59 3.45 -40.23
C PHE A 261 -12.12 2.97 -38.87
N PHE A 262 -12.99 3.77 -38.24
CA PHE A 262 -13.54 3.45 -36.92
C PHE A 262 -14.98 2.91 -36.99
N THR A 263 -15.27 1.90 -36.16
CA THR A 263 -16.62 1.32 -35.98
C THR A 263 -17.35 1.93 -34.77
N GLY A 264 -18.66 1.63 -34.72
CA GLY A 264 -19.51 1.49 -33.52
C GLY A 264 -18.83 1.53 -32.20
#